data_AF-A0A2E6KU79-F1
#
_entry.id   AF-A0A2E6KU79-F1
#
_cell.length_a   1.000
_cell.length_b   1.000
_cell.length_c   1.000
_cell.angle_alpha   90.00
_cell.angle_beta   90.00
_cell.angle_gamma   90.00
#
_symmetry.space_group_name_H-M   'P 1'
#
loop_
_entity.id
_entity.type
_entity.pdbx_description
1 polymer ?
#
loop_
_entity_poly.entity_id
_entity_poly.type
_entity_poly.pdbx_seq_one_letter_code
_entity_poly.pdbx_strand_id
1 'polypeptide(L)'
;MGQTQSIQTLMVTYGRTAQRSITRIRTTTPCGQDGSITSDSTPSIQRMQMSTQTATDSSISVRISGTLTPRTLLASHHRVSYATHSPDRSVHPIRLTGGYDRMSWWILPTTADIGVRAFSSSPEGAIEEATLGMQSIQLSESGAESVNSLVRNTGTWSINIEGNDLQRGMVRWMEEVLYRCDGEGKWLVGNSISIDDGIISAQVSWVDSESVEREVEVKAVTMHELILRKVEHGELLSGVGNDIPSFEGPGWVAQVVLDV
;
A
#
# COMPACT_ATOMS: atom_id res chain seq x y z
N MET A 1 -43.72 -16.04 39.81
CA MET A 1 -43.51 -14.59 39.62
C MET A 1 -42.96 -14.38 38.22
N GLY A 2 -43.76 -13.79 37.33
CA GLY A 2 -43.46 -13.70 35.90
C GLY A 2 -42.46 -12.59 35.58
N GLN A 3 -41.52 -12.87 34.68
CA GLN A 3 -40.70 -11.84 34.04
C GLN A 3 -41.45 -11.31 32.82
N THR A 4 -41.69 -10.00 32.78
CA THR A 4 -42.25 -9.35 31.60
C THR A 4 -41.10 -8.77 30.79
N GLN A 5 -40.84 -9.34 29.60
CA GLN A 5 -39.91 -8.77 28.62
C GLN A 5 -40.70 -7.86 27.67
N SER A 6 -40.29 -6.61 27.50
CA SER A 6 -40.83 -5.72 26.47
C SER A 6 -39.73 -5.45 25.44
N ILE A 7 -39.99 -5.78 24.17
CA ILE A 7 -39.10 -5.51 23.05
C ILE A 7 -39.61 -4.22 22.38
N GLN A 8 -38.78 -3.17 22.36
CA GLN A 8 -39.01 -1.99 21.52
C GLN A 8 -38.02 -2.02 20.36
N THR A 9 -38.54 -2.17 19.15
CA THR A 9 -37.78 -2.08 17.90
C THR A 9 -37.89 -0.66 17.36
N LEU A 10 -36.79 0.09 17.33
CA LEU A 10 -36.72 1.39 16.68
C LEU A 10 -36.18 1.19 15.25
N MET A 11 -37.00 1.47 14.23
CA MET A 11 -36.52 1.53 12.85
C MET A 11 -36.07 2.95 12.53
N VAL A 12 -34.80 3.14 12.22
CA VAL A 12 -34.25 4.39 11.70
C VAL A 12 -33.99 4.19 10.20
N THR A 13 -34.75 4.91 9.37
CA THR A 13 -34.63 4.84 7.91
C THR A 13 -33.81 6.03 7.41
N TYR A 14 -32.57 5.78 6.99
CA TYR A 14 -31.81 6.70 6.13
C TYR A 14 -31.52 6.00 4.80
N GLY A 15 -31.67 6.73 3.70
CA GLY A 15 -31.71 6.21 2.35
C GLY A 15 -30.41 5.56 1.87
N ARG A 16 -30.60 4.46 1.14
CA ARG A 16 -29.71 3.67 0.26
C ARG A 16 -28.43 3.08 0.88
N THR A 17 -28.56 1.76 1.11
CA THR A 17 -27.54 0.69 1.22
C THR A 17 -26.65 0.65 2.46
N ALA A 18 -27.28 0.38 3.62
CA ALA A 18 -26.89 -0.67 4.59
C ALA A 18 -27.86 -0.65 5.79
N GLN A 19 -28.75 -1.63 5.93
CA GLN A 19 -29.61 -1.76 7.12
C GLN A 19 -28.80 -2.34 8.28
N ARG A 20 -28.52 -1.54 9.31
CA ARG A 20 -28.05 -2.02 10.63
C ARG A 20 -29.22 -2.05 11.60
N SER A 21 -29.61 -3.24 12.05
CA SER A 21 -30.57 -3.42 13.13
C SER A 21 -29.85 -3.46 14.48
N ILE A 22 -30.15 -2.53 15.38
CA ILE A 22 -29.64 -2.51 16.76
C ILE A 22 -30.75 -3.03 17.68
N THR A 23 -30.50 -4.16 18.35
CA THR A 23 -31.41 -4.70 19.36
C THR A 23 -30.92 -4.27 20.74
N ARG A 24 -31.75 -3.53 21.48
CA ARG A 24 -31.43 -3.09 22.84
C ARG A 24 -32.24 -3.92 23.83
N ILE A 25 -31.57 -4.77 24.61
CA ILE A 25 -32.21 -5.57 25.66
C ILE A 25 -32.17 -4.76 26.95
N ARG A 26 -33.33 -4.55 27.57
CA ARG A 26 -33.45 -3.85 28.85
C ARG A 26 -33.96 -4.83 29.90
N THR A 27 -33.11 -5.19 30.85
CA THR A 27 -33.47 -6.08 31.96
C THR A 27 -33.73 -5.24 33.20
N THR A 28 -34.97 -5.21 33.67
CA THR A 28 -35.33 -4.56 34.95
C THR A 28 -35.52 -5.62 36.03
N THR A 29 -34.63 -5.61 37.03
CA THR A 29 -34.76 -6.43 38.25
C THR A 29 -35.30 -5.53 39.37
N PRO A 30 -36.33 -5.91 40.13
CA PRO A 30 -36.77 -5.11 41.26
C PRO A 30 -35.95 -5.49 42.50
N CYS A 31 -35.07 -4.62 42.98
CA CYS A 31 -34.58 -4.67 44.36
C CYS A 31 -33.93 -3.34 44.80
N GLY A 32 -34.40 -2.80 45.92
CA GLY A 32 -33.63 -1.96 46.85
C GLY A 32 -33.48 -0.49 46.50
N GLN A 33 -33.80 0.37 47.47
CA GLN A 33 -33.43 1.79 47.46
C GLN A 33 -31.90 1.87 47.47
N ASP A 34 -31.31 2.35 46.38
CA ASP A 34 -30.21 3.32 46.31
C ASP A 34 -29.65 3.35 44.88
N GLY A 35 -29.61 4.55 44.31
CA GLY A 35 -29.35 4.76 42.88
C GLY A 35 -27.87 4.71 42.51
N SER A 36 -27.53 3.92 41.49
CA SER A 36 -26.59 4.33 40.44
C SER A 36 -26.86 3.50 39.18
N ILE A 37 -26.92 4.15 38.02
CA ILE A 37 -27.10 3.50 36.72
C ILE A 37 -25.74 3.50 36.02
N THR A 38 -25.13 2.33 35.87
CA THR A 38 -24.00 2.09 34.96
C THR A 38 -24.50 1.35 33.72
N SER A 39 -24.09 1.82 32.54
CA SER A 39 -24.47 1.27 31.24
C SER A 39 -23.25 0.73 30.51
N ASP A 40 -23.14 -0.60 30.39
CA ASP A 40 -22.14 -1.27 29.55
C ASP A 40 -22.79 -1.80 28.25
N SER A 41 -22.09 -1.62 27.13
CA SER A 41 -22.52 -2.07 25.79
C SER A 41 -21.53 -3.10 25.25
N THR A 42 -21.99 -4.33 25.00
CA THR A 42 -21.19 -5.37 24.34
C THR A 42 -21.82 -5.74 22.99
N PRO A 43 -21.09 -5.68 21.86
CA PRO A 43 -21.61 -6.16 20.58
C PRO A 43 -21.40 -7.68 20.44
N SER A 44 -22.48 -8.42 20.16
CA SER A 44 -22.49 -9.84 19.81
C SER A 44 -23.10 -10.00 18.41
N ILE A 45 -22.37 -10.62 17.48
CA ILE A 45 -22.82 -10.89 16.10
C ILE A 45 -23.24 -12.37 16.00
N GLN A 46 -24.53 -12.64 15.75
CA GLN A 46 -25.04 -13.97 15.41
C GLN A 46 -25.41 -14.02 13.92
N ARG A 47 -24.92 -15.04 13.22
CA ARG A 47 -25.06 -15.29 11.79
C ARG A 47 -26.35 -16.09 11.54
N MET A 48 -27.33 -15.52 10.84
CA MET A 48 -28.51 -16.27 10.36
C MET A 48 -28.28 -16.79 8.95
N GLN A 49 -28.38 -18.11 8.78
CA GLN A 49 -28.55 -18.77 7.49
C GLN A 49 -30.05 -18.75 7.12
N MET A 50 -30.35 -18.39 5.87
CA MET A 50 -31.66 -18.65 5.27
C MET A 50 -31.45 -19.55 4.04
N SER A 51 -32.08 -20.72 4.09
CA SER A 51 -32.18 -21.66 2.98
C SER A 51 -33.53 -21.46 2.32
N THR A 52 -33.55 -21.31 0.99
CA THR A 52 -34.78 -21.46 0.20
C THR A 52 -34.41 -22.20 -1.08
N GLN A 53 -34.94 -23.41 -1.21
CA GLN A 53 -34.90 -24.21 -2.44
C GLN A 53 -36.08 -23.81 -3.34
N THR A 54 -35.80 -23.57 -4.61
CA THR A 54 -36.73 -23.79 -5.71
C THR A 54 -35.92 -24.28 -6.91
N ALA A 55 -36.30 -25.46 -7.41
CA ALA A 55 -35.71 -26.10 -8.58
C ALA A 55 -36.64 -25.90 -9.79
N THR A 56 -36.08 -25.57 -10.94
CA THR A 56 -36.61 -25.95 -12.27
C THR A 56 -35.46 -25.99 -13.27
N ASP A 57 -35.38 -27.10 -14.01
CA ASP A 57 -34.36 -27.44 -15.00
C ASP A 57 -34.36 -26.52 -16.23
N SER A 58 -33.18 -26.31 -16.82
CA SER A 58 -32.97 -26.25 -18.28
C SER A 58 -31.48 -26.30 -18.66
N SER A 59 -31.22 -26.96 -19.78
CA SER A 59 -29.97 -27.59 -20.21
C SER A 59 -29.03 -26.69 -21.05
N ILE A 60 -27.73 -26.98 -20.97
CA ILE A 60 -26.64 -26.86 -21.97
C ILE A 60 -26.28 -25.45 -22.52
N SER A 61 -25.05 -25.00 -22.25
CA SER A 61 -23.99 -24.86 -23.28
C SER A 61 -22.70 -24.27 -22.69
N VAL A 62 -21.59 -24.98 -22.90
CA VAL A 62 -20.23 -24.50 -22.63
C VAL A 62 -19.81 -23.61 -23.80
N ARG A 63 -19.48 -22.35 -23.52
CA ARG A 63 -18.65 -21.52 -24.40
C ARG A 63 -17.39 -21.12 -23.64
N ILE A 64 -16.28 -21.72 -24.04
CA ILE A 64 -14.94 -21.25 -23.71
C ILE A 64 -14.71 -20.02 -24.61
N SER A 65 -14.99 -18.82 -24.08
CA SER A 65 -14.47 -17.59 -24.65
C SER A 65 -13.19 -17.27 -23.89
N GLY A 66 -12.06 -17.63 -24.50
CA GLY A 66 -10.75 -17.16 -24.09
C GLY A 66 -10.67 -15.65 -24.31
N THR A 67 -10.77 -14.88 -23.24
CA THR A 67 -10.33 -13.49 -23.23
C THR A 67 -8.82 -13.50 -23.02
N LEU A 68 -8.11 -13.21 -24.11
CA LEU A 68 -6.70 -12.85 -24.09
C LEU A 68 -6.54 -11.63 -23.19
N THR A 69 -5.82 -11.79 -22.09
CA THR A 69 -5.31 -10.67 -21.29
C THR A 69 -4.45 -9.80 -22.21
N PRO A 70 -4.66 -8.46 -22.25
CA PRO A 70 -3.77 -7.58 -22.96
C PRO A 70 -2.36 -7.73 -22.40
N ARG A 71 -1.45 -8.12 -23.28
CA ARG A 71 -0.02 -8.25 -23.00
C ARG A 71 0.55 -6.85 -22.95
N THR A 72 0.67 -6.27 -21.76
CA THR A 72 1.43 -5.02 -21.57
C THR A 72 2.92 -5.35 -21.71
N LEU A 73 3.51 -5.05 -22.87
CA LEU A 73 4.97 -4.95 -23.07
C LEU A 73 5.31 -3.46 -22.96
N LEU A 74 5.99 -3.01 -21.91
CA LEU A 74 7.44 -3.07 -21.63
C LEU A 74 8.25 -1.99 -22.35
N ALA A 75 8.72 -1.01 -21.57
CA ALA A 75 10.12 -0.58 -21.49
C ALA A 75 10.23 0.54 -20.46
N SER A 76 10.81 0.26 -19.27
CA SER A 76 11.46 1.34 -18.53
C SER A 76 12.58 1.88 -19.44
N HIS A 77 12.61 3.18 -19.68
CA HIS A 77 13.65 3.80 -20.51
C HIS A 77 15.03 3.34 -20.04
N HIS A 78 15.80 2.74 -20.95
CA HIS A 78 17.17 2.33 -20.69
C HIS A 78 17.99 3.58 -20.34
N ARG A 79 18.35 3.74 -19.06
CA ARG A 79 19.25 4.81 -18.64
C ARG A 79 20.24 4.32 -17.58
N VAL A 80 21.48 4.72 -17.78
CA VAL A 80 22.67 4.26 -17.06
C VAL A 80 22.59 4.72 -15.61
N SER A 81 22.52 3.77 -14.68
CA SER A 81 22.64 4.05 -13.25
C SER A 81 24.13 4.06 -12.87
N TYR A 82 24.55 5.04 -12.08
CA TYR A 82 25.96 5.25 -11.68
C TYR A 82 26.47 4.25 -10.62
N ALA A 83 26.01 3.00 -10.67
CA ALA A 83 26.52 1.88 -9.88
C ALA A 83 26.88 0.65 -10.75
N THR A 84 26.92 0.79 -12.08
CA THR A 84 27.25 -0.30 -12.99
C THR A 84 28.70 -0.20 -13.46
N HIS A 85 29.58 -1.12 -13.05
CA HIS A 85 30.86 -1.30 -13.74
C HIS A 85 30.62 -2.11 -15.02
N SER A 86 30.56 -1.43 -16.16
CA SER A 86 30.85 -2.02 -17.47
C SER A 86 32.35 -1.83 -17.76
N PRO A 87 33.08 -2.83 -18.26
CA PRO A 87 34.50 -2.68 -18.57
C PRO A 87 34.64 -2.07 -19.97
N ASP A 88 34.41 -0.76 -20.12
CA ASP A 88 35.00 -0.04 -21.25
C ASP A 88 35.29 1.45 -20.95
N ARG A 89 36.60 1.71 -20.85
CA ARG A 89 37.36 2.91 -21.25
C ARG A 89 36.76 4.33 -21.06
N SER A 90 37.24 4.96 -19.97
CA SER A 90 37.70 6.35 -19.82
C SER A 90 36.78 7.53 -20.21
N VAL A 91 36.21 8.23 -19.22
CA VAL A 91 36.21 9.71 -19.09
C VAL A 91 36.10 10.09 -17.59
N HIS A 92 36.88 11.08 -17.15
CA HIS A 92 36.95 11.62 -15.78
C HIS A 92 35.62 12.26 -15.28
N PRO A 93 35.40 12.33 -13.95
CA PRO A 93 34.13 12.76 -13.38
C PRO A 93 34.06 14.28 -13.18
N ILE A 94 32.97 14.89 -13.65
CA ILE A 94 32.55 16.22 -13.20
C ILE A 94 31.40 16.01 -12.21
N ARG A 95 31.64 16.36 -10.94
CA ARG A 95 30.59 16.56 -9.92
C ARG A 95 29.87 17.86 -10.28
N LEU A 96 28.60 17.77 -10.68
CA LEU A 96 27.66 18.89 -10.68
C LEU A 96 26.33 18.44 -10.06
N THR A 97 25.89 19.26 -9.12
CA THR A 97 24.57 19.28 -8.48
C THR A 97 23.44 19.55 -9.48
N GLY A 98 22.32 18.82 -9.36
CA GLY A 98 21.08 18.95 -10.14
C GLY A 98 20.66 17.57 -10.67
N GLY A 99 19.65 16.89 -10.13
CA GLY A 99 18.23 17.23 -10.27
C GLY A 99 17.65 16.45 -11.47
N TYR A 100 16.87 15.39 -11.20
CA TYR A 100 16.22 14.47 -12.16
C TYR A 100 17.14 13.51 -12.97
N ASP A 101 17.74 12.51 -12.31
CA ASP A 101 17.93 11.16 -12.90
C ASP A 101 18.48 10.13 -11.89
N ARG A 102 17.65 9.69 -10.95
CA ARG A 102 17.93 8.47 -10.18
C ARG A 102 16.63 7.74 -9.94
N MET A 103 15.99 7.26 -11.00
CA MET A 103 15.01 6.18 -10.81
C MET A 103 15.82 4.91 -10.61
N SER A 104 15.80 4.38 -9.39
CA SER A 104 16.51 3.15 -9.02
C SER A 104 15.55 2.06 -8.58
N TRP A 105 14.32 2.11 -9.09
CA TRP A 105 13.28 1.12 -8.89
C TRP A 105 12.75 0.57 -10.23
N TRP A 106 12.24 -0.65 -10.19
CA TRP A 106 11.66 -1.39 -11.31
C TRP A 106 10.41 -2.13 -10.87
N ILE A 107 9.48 -2.33 -11.81
CA ILE A 107 8.35 -3.23 -11.61
C ILE A 107 8.87 -4.67 -11.59
N LEU A 108 8.61 -5.38 -10.49
CA LEU A 108 8.91 -6.78 -10.32
C LEU A 108 7.74 -7.63 -10.85
N PRO A 109 7.97 -8.49 -11.85
CA PRO A 109 6.97 -9.45 -12.27
C PRO A 109 6.70 -10.44 -11.13
N THR A 110 5.47 -10.49 -10.63
CA THR A 110 5.04 -11.51 -9.67
C THR A 110 3.91 -12.35 -10.25
N THR A 111 3.61 -13.49 -9.61
CA THR A 111 2.62 -14.44 -10.12
C THR A 111 1.16 -14.06 -9.85
N ALA A 112 0.92 -13.07 -8.98
CA ALA A 112 -0.42 -12.69 -8.57
C ALA A 112 -0.69 -11.17 -8.67
N ASP A 113 0.33 -10.35 -8.39
CA ASP A 113 0.20 -8.93 -8.08
C ASP A 113 1.32 -8.11 -8.75
N ILE A 114 1.45 -6.83 -8.36
CA ILE A 114 2.54 -5.97 -8.85
C ILE A 114 3.60 -5.86 -7.76
N GLY A 115 4.86 -6.15 -8.09
CA GLY A 115 5.97 -5.92 -7.19
C GLY A 115 6.78 -4.68 -7.56
N VAL A 116 7.54 -4.17 -6.60
CA VAL A 116 8.57 -3.14 -6.80
C VAL A 116 9.89 -3.70 -6.28
N ARG A 117 10.97 -3.51 -7.04
CA ARG A 117 12.34 -3.68 -6.54
C ARG A 117 13.12 -2.39 -6.72
N ALA A 118 13.80 -1.94 -5.68
CA ALA A 118 14.63 -0.75 -5.69
C ALA A 118 16.04 -1.01 -5.14
N PHE A 119 17.01 -0.24 -5.61
CA PHE A 119 18.40 -0.26 -5.14
C PHE A 119 18.83 1.12 -4.67
N SER A 120 19.60 1.17 -3.59
CA SER A 120 20.19 2.43 -3.13
C SER A 120 21.50 2.21 -2.41
N SER A 121 22.21 3.28 -2.09
CA SER A 121 23.43 3.22 -1.26
C SER A 121 23.15 3.08 0.24
N SER A 122 21.90 3.31 0.68
CA SER A 122 21.50 3.28 2.09
C SER A 122 20.10 2.64 2.26
N PRO A 123 19.74 2.18 3.47
CA PRO A 123 18.41 1.65 3.72
C PRO A 123 17.31 2.71 3.54
N GLU A 124 17.57 3.95 3.96
CA GLU A 124 16.64 5.08 3.77
C GLU A 124 16.32 5.25 2.29
N GLY A 125 17.36 5.41 1.45
CA GLY A 125 17.18 5.59 0.02
C GLY A 125 16.52 4.39 -0.66
N ALA A 126 16.73 3.17 -0.18
CA ALA A 126 16.05 2.00 -0.74
C ALA A 126 14.53 2.03 -0.45
N ILE A 127 14.14 2.48 0.76
CA ILE A 127 12.72 2.69 1.12
C ILE A 127 12.14 3.87 0.34
N GLU A 128 12.87 4.98 0.18
CA GLU A 128 12.46 6.16 -0.61
C GLU A 128 12.08 5.74 -2.03
N GLU A 129 12.99 5.03 -2.70
CA GLU A 129 12.85 4.60 -4.09
C GLU A 129 11.74 3.57 -4.26
N ALA A 130 11.61 2.61 -3.34
CA ALA A 130 10.49 1.67 -3.35
C ALA A 130 9.13 2.38 -3.15
N THR A 131 9.10 3.41 -2.30
CA THR A 131 7.90 4.23 -2.07
C THR A 131 7.52 5.02 -3.33
N LEU A 132 8.49 5.62 -4.02
CA LEU A 132 8.27 6.32 -5.28
C LEU A 132 7.82 5.36 -6.39
N GLY A 133 8.37 4.14 -6.43
CA GLY A 133 7.91 3.09 -7.34
C GLY A 133 6.46 2.70 -7.11
N MET A 134 6.03 2.54 -5.85
CA MET A 134 4.63 2.28 -5.50
C MET A 134 3.70 3.42 -5.97
N GLN A 135 4.08 4.68 -5.76
CA GLN A 135 3.30 5.82 -6.25
C GLN A 135 3.24 5.85 -7.78
N SER A 136 4.36 5.56 -8.44
CA SER A 136 4.41 5.56 -9.91
C SER A 136 3.56 4.47 -10.55
N ILE A 137 3.44 3.29 -9.92
CA ILE A 137 2.58 2.20 -10.42
C ILE A 137 1.11 2.60 -10.46
N GLN A 138 0.69 3.44 -9.53
CA GLN A 138 -0.72 3.86 -9.40
C GLN A 138 -1.12 4.94 -10.41
N LEU A 139 -0.16 5.71 -10.93
CA LEU A 139 -0.43 6.80 -11.87
C LEU A 139 -0.87 6.27 -13.24
N SER A 140 -1.86 6.94 -13.82
CA SER A 140 -2.11 6.87 -15.26
C SER A 140 -1.00 7.59 -16.03
N GLU A 141 -0.93 7.40 -17.35
CA GLU A 141 0.00 8.14 -18.22
C GLU A 141 -0.18 9.67 -18.09
N SER A 142 -1.42 10.15 -18.18
CA SER A 142 -1.76 11.57 -17.99
C SER A 142 -1.50 12.05 -16.56
N GLY A 143 -1.71 11.20 -15.56
CA GLY A 143 -1.36 11.46 -14.17
C GLY A 143 0.14 11.69 -13.98
N ALA A 144 0.96 10.81 -14.56
CA ALA A 144 2.43 10.91 -14.50
C ALA A 144 2.97 12.19 -15.17
N GLU A 145 2.36 12.61 -16.28
CA GLU A 145 2.71 13.86 -16.96
C GLU A 145 2.32 15.10 -16.15
N SER A 146 1.14 15.09 -15.53
CA SER A 146 0.55 16.27 -14.90
C SER A 146 0.93 16.46 -13.42
N VAL A 147 1.23 15.39 -12.67
CA VAL A 147 1.43 15.43 -11.20
C VAL A 147 2.52 16.42 -10.77
N ASN A 148 3.57 16.57 -11.57
CA ASN A 148 4.68 17.48 -11.27
C ASN A 148 4.34 18.96 -11.48
N SER A 149 3.25 19.27 -12.17
CA SER A 149 2.75 20.64 -12.38
C SER A 149 1.80 21.12 -11.27
N LEU A 150 1.34 20.21 -10.41
CA LEU A 150 0.42 20.53 -9.31
C LEU A 150 1.13 21.32 -8.20
N VAL A 151 0.33 22.06 -7.42
CA VAL A 151 0.83 22.84 -6.28
C VAL A 151 1.33 21.88 -5.19
N ARG A 152 2.62 21.98 -4.88
CA ARG A 152 3.26 21.15 -3.85
C ARG A 152 3.13 21.79 -2.48
N ASN A 153 2.80 20.95 -1.52
CA ASN A 153 2.91 21.20 -0.09
C ASN A 153 4.08 20.40 0.48
N THR A 154 4.57 20.79 1.64
CA THR A 154 5.61 20.06 2.37
C THR A 154 5.16 19.69 3.77
N GLY A 155 5.81 18.71 4.38
CA GLY A 155 5.51 18.29 5.74
C GLY A 155 6.46 17.23 6.26
N THR A 156 6.18 16.73 7.46
CA THR A 156 6.90 15.60 8.04
C THR A 156 5.92 14.48 8.34
N TRP A 157 6.21 13.27 7.88
CA TRP A 157 5.47 12.05 8.21
C TRP A 157 6.38 11.11 8.98
N SER A 158 5.82 10.29 9.87
CA SER A 158 6.62 9.32 10.63
C SER A 158 5.80 8.12 11.09
N ILE A 159 6.48 6.99 11.26
CA ILE A 159 5.95 5.75 11.83
C ILE A 159 6.93 5.18 12.86
N ASN A 160 6.39 4.40 13.81
CA ASN A 160 7.19 3.67 14.78
C ASN A 160 7.52 2.26 14.26
N ILE A 161 8.77 1.85 14.44
CA ILE A 161 9.30 0.52 14.17
C ILE A 161 9.26 -0.30 15.46
N GLU A 162 8.49 -1.38 15.44
CA GLU A 162 8.49 -2.34 16.56
C GLU A 162 9.69 -3.30 16.46
N GLY A 163 10.39 -3.50 17.57
CA GLY A 163 11.40 -4.56 17.68
C GLY A 163 12.61 -4.42 16.76
N ASN A 164 12.89 -3.21 16.27
CA ASN A 164 13.96 -2.93 15.29
C ASN A 164 13.82 -3.72 13.97
N ASP A 165 12.59 -4.12 13.64
CA ASP A 165 12.27 -4.81 12.38
C ASP A 165 12.08 -3.79 11.25
N LEU A 166 13.18 -3.48 10.57
CA LEU A 166 13.17 -2.48 9.50
C LEU A 166 12.36 -2.92 8.27
N GLN A 167 12.25 -4.23 8.00
CA GLN A 167 11.40 -4.74 6.93
C GLN A 167 9.93 -4.44 7.21
N ARG A 168 9.47 -4.75 8.42
CA ARG A 168 8.12 -4.38 8.86
C ARG A 168 7.93 -2.87 8.97
N GLY A 169 8.99 -2.13 9.33
CA GLY A 169 9.03 -0.68 9.29
C GLY A 169 8.79 -0.11 7.89
N MET A 170 9.44 -0.67 6.86
CA MET A 170 9.22 -0.29 5.46
C MET A 170 7.77 -0.51 5.04
N VAL A 171 7.18 -1.67 5.37
CA VAL A 171 5.77 -1.94 5.06
C VAL A 171 4.86 -0.91 5.74
N ARG A 172 5.05 -0.66 7.04
CA ARG A 172 4.27 0.36 7.77
C ARG A 172 4.44 1.76 7.19
N TRP A 173 5.64 2.11 6.75
CA TRP A 173 5.89 3.39 6.10
C TRP A 173 5.11 3.51 4.79
N MET A 174 5.15 2.48 3.95
CA MET A 174 4.42 2.49 2.69
C MET A 174 2.90 2.44 2.90
N GLU A 175 2.40 1.71 3.90
CA GLU A 175 0.98 1.75 4.33
C GLU A 175 0.58 3.14 4.83
N GLU A 176 1.44 3.83 5.58
CA GLU A 176 1.21 5.21 5.99
C GLU A 176 1.09 6.13 4.76
N VAL A 177 1.90 5.93 3.71
CA VAL A 177 1.77 6.69 2.46
C VAL A 177 0.42 6.45 1.77
N LEU A 178 -0.05 5.20 1.72
CA LEU A 178 -1.38 4.87 1.19
C LEU A 178 -2.49 5.51 2.05
N TYR A 179 -2.38 5.44 3.38
CA TYR A 179 -3.31 6.09 4.29
C TYR A 179 -3.33 7.61 4.12
N ARG A 180 -2.18 8.27 3.92
CA ARG A 180 -2.12 9.72 3.65
C ARG A 180 -2.82 10.08 2.35
N CYS A 181 -2.70 9.22 1.33
CA CYS A 181 -3.43 9.38 0.07
C CYS A 181 -4.95 9.29 0.31
N ASP A 182 -5.45 8.12 0.71
CA ASP A 182 -6.90 7.85 0.70
C ASP A 182 -7.63 8.41 1.93
N GLY A 183 -6.94 8.51 3.07
CA GLY A 183 -7.49 8.99 4.33
C GLY A 183 -7.33 10.49 4.56
N GLU A 184 -6.28 11.11 4.02
CA GLU A 184 -5.97 12.54 4.25
C GLU A 184 -5.91 13.41 2.99
N GLY A 185 -6.12 12.85 1.81
CA GLY A 185 -6.12 13.63 0.56
C GLY A 185 -4.73 14.06 0.10
N LYS A 186 -3.66 13.35 0.51
CA LYS A 186 -2.26 13.76 0.30
C LYS A 186 -1.51 12.75 -0.56
N TRP A 187 -1.37 13.05 -1.83
CA TRP A 187 -0.54 12.25 -2.74
C TRP A 187 0.93 12.62 -2.62
N LEU A 188 1.76 11.64 -2.23
CA LEU A 188 3.21 11.83 -2.10
C LEU A 188 3.88 11.97 -3.48
N VAL A 189 4.68 13.03 -3.67
CA VAL A 189 5.50 13.28 -4.89
C VAL A 189 7.01 13.34 -4.62
N GLY A 190 7.42 13.23 -3.36
CA GLY A 190 8.82 13.19 -2.97
C GLY A 190 8.97 13.00 -1.46
N ASN A 191 9.98 12.25 -1.05
CA ASN A 191 10.32 12.02 0.35
C ASN A 191 11.85 12.09 0.53
N SER A 192 12.27 12.36 1.77
CA SER A 192 13.64 12.18 2.24
C SER A 192 13.56 11.57 3.63
N ILE A 193 13.92 10.29 3.72
CA ILE A 193 13.73 9.41 4.87
C ILE A 193 14.95 9.48 5.80
N SER A 194 14.68 9.41 7.09
CA SER A 194 15.64 9.19 8.17
C SER A 194 15.13 8.03 9.03
N ILE A 195 16.02 7.11 9.38
CA ILE A 195 15.76 6.00 10.28
C ILE A 195 16.58 6.22 11.55
N ASP A 196 15.93 6.48 12.67
CA ASP A 196 16.61 6.72 13.95
C ASP A 196 15.70 6.33 15.12
N ASP A 197 16.29 5.85 16.21
CA ASP A 197 15.61 5.53 17.48
C ASP A 197 14.29 4.73 17.33
N GLY A 198 14.25 3.78 16.40
CA GLY A 198 13.06 2.96 16.14
C GLY A 198 11.93 3.73 15.46
N ILE A 199 12.23 4.80 14.73
CA ILE A 199 11.29 5.62 13.98
C ILE A 199 11.78 5.73 12.54
N ILE A 200 10.86 5.55 11.58
CA ILE A 200 11.07 6.04 10.21
C ILE A 200 10.36 7.39 10.13
N SER A 201 11.08 8.44 9.77
CA SER A 201 10.52 9.76 9.53
C SER A 201 10.94 10.25 8.16
N ALA A 202 10.15 11.12 7.53
CA ALA A 202 10.53 11.72 6.28
C ALA A 202 10.09 13.17 6.18
N GLN A 203 10.95 14.01 5.60
CA GLN A 203 10.51 15.25 4.98
C GLN A 203 9.83 14.90 3.66
N VAL A 204 8.60 15.34 3.47
CA VAL A 204 7.79 14.98 2.31
C VAL A 204 7.38 16.20 1.51
N SER A 205 7.16 15.98 0.22
CA SER A 205 6.41 16.86 -0.64
C SER A 205 5.20 16.11 -1.20
N TRP A 206 4.03 16.74 -1.16
CA TRP A 206 2.77 16.12 -1.56
C TRP A 206 1.87 17.12 -2.30
N VAL A 207 0.91 16.59 -3.06
CA VAL A 207 -0.12 17.34 -3.79
C VAL A 207 -1.50 16.82 -3.38
N ASP A 208 -2.55 17.58 -3.69
CA ASP A 208 -3.93 17.13 -3.46
C ASP A 208 -4.21 15.85 -4.26
N SER A 209 -4.57 14.76 -3.57
CA SER A 209 -4.78 13.45 -4.21
C SER A 209 -5.96 13.46 -5.18
N GLU A 210 -6.98 14.28 -4.96
CA GLU A 210 -8.13 14.41 -5.86
C GLU A 210 -7.75 15.06 -7.20
N SER A 211 -6.59 15.72 -7.25
CA SER A 211 -6.03 16.30 -8.47
C SER A 211 -5.11 15.33 -9.24
N VAL A 212 -4.91 14.11 -8.74
CA VAL A 212 -4.01 13.11 -9.33
C VAL A 212 -4.81 12.03 -10.05
N GLU A 213 -4.54 11.83 -11.34
CA GLU A 213 -5.19 10.80 -12.14
C GLU A 213 -4.50 9.44 -11.99
N ARG A 214 -5.21 8.47 -11.42
CA ARG A 214 -4.72 7.11 -11.14
C ARG A 214 -5.32 6.11 -12.11
N GLU A 215 -4.53 5.11 -12.52
CA GLU A 215 -4.99 3.96 -13.32
C GLU A 215 -5.10 2.67 -12.49
N VAL A 216 -4.20 2.52 -11.51
CA VAL A 216 -4.16 1.37 -10.61
C VAL A 216 -4.35 1.85 -9.18
N GLU A 217 -5.15 1.12 -8.41
CA GLU A 217 -5.32 1.33 -6.97
C GLU A 217 -4.47 0.29 -6.24
N VAL A 218 -3.62 0.70 -5.31
CA VAL A 218 -2.91 -0.23 -4.41
C VAL A 218 -3.70 -0.31 -3.11
N LYS A 219 -4.24 -1.49 -2.80
CA LYS A 219 -5.04 -1.74 -1.60
C LYS A 219 -4.20 -1.99 -0.35
N ALA A 220 -3.06 -2.65 -0.50
CA ALA A 220 -2.19 -2.96 0.62
C ALA A 220 -0.74 -3.22 0.20
N VAL A 221 0.17 -3.05 1.16
CA VAL A 221 1.58 -3.41 1.04
C VAL A 221 1.79 -4.73 1.78
N THR A 222 2.26 -5.76 1.10
CA THR A 222 2.32 -7.11 1.68
C THR A 222 3.71 -7.44 2.23
N MET A 223 3.75 -8.37 3.18
CA MET A 223 5.01 -9.01 3.62
C MET A 223 5.46 -10.14 2.68
N HIS A 224 4.69 -10.44 1.62
CA HIS A 224 5.01 -11.52 0.68
C HIS A 224 6.21 -11.13 -0.18
N GLU A 225 7.21 -12.01 -0.25
CA GLU A 225 8.49 -11.76 -0.95
C GLU A 225 9.17 -10.43 -0.58
N LEU A 226 8.93 -9.93 0.64
CA LEU A 226 9.53 -8.72 1.16
C LEU A 226 11.04 -8.90 1.35
N ILE A 227 11.81 -7.97 0.81
CA ILE A 227 13.25 -7.88 1.03
C ILE A 227 13.59 -6.44 1.39
N LEU A 228 14.22 -6.24 2.53
CA LEU A 228 15.00 -5.04 2.79
C LEU A 228 16.28 -5.48 3.46
N ARG A 229 17.40 -5.37 2.74
CA ARG A 229 18.70 -5.78 3.25
C ARG A 229 19.85 -5.10 2.54
N LYS A 230 20.99 -5.09 3.22
CA LYS A 230 22.28 -4.75 2.65
C LYS A 230 22.72 -5.85 1.68
N VAL A 231 23.34 -5.43 0.59
CA VAL A 231 24.10 -6.25 -0.35
C VAL A 231 25.56 -5.92 -0.11
N GLU A 232 26.33 -6.91 0.32
CA GLU A 232 27.72 -6.71 0.75
C GLU A 232 28.65 -6.47 -0.45
N HIS A 233 29.84 -5.91 -0.18
CA HIS A 233 30.82 -5.68 -1.24
C HIS A 233 31.20 -6.99 -1.95
N GLY A 234 31.09 -7.01 -3.29
CA GLY A 234 31.33 -8.20 -4.11
C GLY A 234 30.20 -9.24 -4.08
N GLU A 235 29.13 -9.02 -3.33
CA GLU A 235 27.90 -9.82 -3.44
C GLU A 235 27.15 -9.42 -4.71
N LEU A 236 26.83 -10.39 -5.56
CA LEU A 236 26.02 -10.20 -6.75
C LEU A 236 24.58 -10.63 -6.48
N LEU A 237 23.67 -9.66 -6.47
CA LEU A 237 22.24 -9.91 -6.54
C LEU A 237 21.82 -10.03 -8.01
N SER A 238 21.31 -11.20 -8.39
CA SER A 238 20.86 -11.43 -9.76
C SER A 238 19.64 -10.58 -10.12
N GLY A 239 19.67 -10.05 -11.35
CA GLY A 239 18.52 -9.41 -11.97
C GLY A 239 17.35 -10.37 -12.18
N VAL A 240 16.22 -9.82 -12.63
CA VAL A 240 15.00 -10.58 -12.93
C VAL A 240 14.63 -10.33 -14.38
N GLY A 241 14.65 -11.40 -15.19
CA GLY A 241 14.39 -11.30 -16.62
C GLY A 241 15.34 -10.32 -17.30
N ASN A 242 14.81 -9.56 -18.26
CA ASN A 242 15.54 -8.48 -18.94
C ASN A 242 15.23 -7.09 -18.35
N ASP A 243 14.35 -7.03 -17.35
CA ASP A 243 13.71 -5.78 -16.92
C ASP A 243 14.38 -5.21 -15.69
N ILE A 244 14.81 -6.08 -14.78
CA ILE A 244 15.51 -5.70 -13.55
C ILE A 244 16.99 -6.06 -13.68
N PRO A 245 17.90 -5.07 -13.59
CA PRO A 245 19.32 -5.33 -13.69
C PRO A 245 19.84 -6.11 -12.47
N SER A 246 20.93 -6.84 -12.68
CA SER A 246 21.74 -7.34 -11.57
C SER A 246 22.39 -6.19 -10.80
N PHE A 247 22.65 -6.39 -9.52
CA PHE A 247 23.23 -5.40 -8.63
C PHE A 247 24.41 -6.01 -7.87
N GLU A 248 25.59 -5.40 -7.98
CA GLU A 248 26.78 -5.79 -7.21
C GLU A 248 27.00 -4.79 -6.08
N GLY A 249 27.17 -5.28 -4.85
CA GLY A 249 27.35 -4.42 -3.70
C GLY A 249 28.70 -3.70 -3.64
N PRO A 250 28.83 -2.68 -2.77
CA PRO A 250 27.98 -2.46 -1.61
C PRO A 250 26.73 -1.60 -1.90
N GLY A 251 25.62 -1.93 -1.25
CA GLY A 251 24.43 -1.09 -1.21
C GLY A 251 23.26 -1.78 -0.53
N TRP A 252 22.05 -1.36 -0.84
CA TRP A 252 20.80 -1.88 -0.27
C TRP A 252 19.81 -2.22 -1.37
N VAL A 253 19.07 -3.29 -1.15
CA VAL A 253 17.92 -3.67 -1.95
C VAL A 253 16.66 -3.56 -1.11
N ALA A 254 15.63 -2.95 -1.69
CA ALA A 254 14.25 -3.02 -1.23
C ALA A 254 13.43 -3.79 -2.28
N GLN A 255 12.56 -4.68 -1.85
CA GLN A 255 11.61 -5.39 -2.69
C GLN A 255 10.32 -5.59 -1.91
N VAL A 256 9.20 -5.35 -2.56
CA VAL A 256 7.88 -5.53 -1.95
C VAL A 256 6.84 -5.91 -3.00
N VAL A 257 5.81 -6.64 -2.59
CA VAL A 257 4.65 -7.00 -3.42
C VAL A 257 3.43 -6.23 -2.91
N LEU A 258 2.68 -5.63 -3.84
CA LEU A 258 1.55 -4.75 -3.59
C LEU A 258 0.25 -5.46 -3.99
N ASP A 259 -0.73 -5.51 -3.09
CA ASP A 259 -2.09 -5.97 -3.41
C ASP A 259 -2.82 -4.85 -4.15
N VAL A 260 -3.20 -5.09 -5.41
CA VAL A 260 -3.84 -4.11 -6.33
C VAL A 260 -5.30 -4.42 -6.63
#